data_AF-A0A8J9RII9-F1
#
_entry.id   AF-A0A8J9RII9-F1
#
_cell.length_a   1.000
_cell.length_b   1.000
_cell.length_c   1.000
_cell.angle_alpha   90.00
_cell.angle_beta   90.00
_cell.angle_gamma   90.00
#
_symmetry.space_group_name_H-M   'P 1'
#
loop_
_entity.id
_entity.type
_entity.pdbx_description
1 polymer ?
#
loop_
_entity_poly.entity_id
_entity_poly.type
_entity_poly.pdbx_seq_one_letter_code
_entity_poly.pdbx_strand_id
1 'polypeptide(L)'
;MGRGNEDPSTTVDQVWEAADKTSKALEEGIQAASYAVKSGTVKAREKYAKAMESSQSVIDTGVAHYKHLEEQVFDKLRGGVHTAAEHQTATITALTGLALLILPGPRRFLYRHTFGRLQSEEAVFRSAQVKQQSITEALHSDAAEAQKLLQRQAAAEAQYDQGLQKLQATARQLRSLSSKVKATESAAERLVKTLRELPSKEALALRSEMATKAAAAKQQRAALERQLWAITKRGI
;
A
#
# COMPACT_ATOMS: atom_id res chain seq x y z
N MET A 1 -15.38 -5.93 67.85
CA MET A 1 -14.28 -5.74 66.88
C MET A 1 -14.73 -6.30 65.54
N GLY A 2 -14.90 -5.61 64.43
CA GLY A 2 -14.83 -4.21 64.05
C GLY A 2 -15.24 -4.23 62.58
N ARG A 3 -16.51 -3.91 62.28
CA ARG A 3 -16.99 -3.79 60.89
C ARG A 3 -16.56 -2.41 60.40
N GLY A 4 -15.62 -2.37 59.46
CA GLY A 4 -15.26 -1.16 58.75
C GLY A 4 -16.43 -0.73 57.86
N ASN A 5 -16.99 0.44 58.15
CA ASN A 5 -17.81 1.18 57.22
C ASN A 5 -16.88 1.74 56.14
N GLU A 6 -16.98 1.24 54.91
CA GLU A 6 -16.44 1.92 53.73
C GLU A 6 -17.56 2.76 53.13
N ASP A 7 -17.42 4.07 53.22
CA ASP A 7 -18.38 5.03 52.69
C ASP A 7 -18.37 5.03 51.14
N PRO A 8 -19.52 4.83 50.47
CA PRO A 8 -19.61 4.71 49.01
C PRO A 8 -19.36 6.03 48.24
N SER A 9 -19.13 7.15 48.92
CA SER A 9 -18.76 8.42 48.28
C SER A 9 -17.29 8.46 47.84
N THR A 10 -16.39 7.81 48.58
CA THR A 10 -14.93 7.89 48.35
C THR A 10 -14.47 7.15 47.08
N THR A 11 -15.19 6.11 46.65
CA THR A 11 -14.89 5.37 45.41
C THR A 11 -15.37 6.12 44.16
N VAL A 12 -16.47 6.87 44.26
CA VAL A 12 -17.01 7.66 43.15
C VAL A 12 -16.14 8.88 42.88
N ASP A 13 -15.66 9.56 43.93
CA ASP A 13 -14.77 10.72 43.79
C ASP A 13 -13.40 10.35 43.21
N GLN A 14 -12.86 9.19 43.57
CA GLN A 14 -11.61 8.66 42.97
C GLN A 14 -11.77 8.32 41.48
N VAL A 15 -12.95 7.85 41.06
CA VAL A 15 -13.25 7.57 39.65
C VAL A 15 -13.37 8.87 38.85
N TRP A 16 -13.97 9.93 39.41
CA TRP A 16 -14.04 11.24 38.77
C TRP A 16 -12.68 11.92 38.67
N GLU A 17 -11.82 11.81 39.69
CA GLU A 17 -10.46 12.36 39.64
C GLU A 17 -9.57 11.60 38.63
N ALA A 18 -9.76 10.28 38.50
CA ALA A 18 -9.10 9.47 37.47
C ALA A 18 -9.63 9.80 36.05
N ALA A 19 -10.93 10.08 35.91
CA ALA A 19 -11.54 10.52 34.66
C ALA A 19 -11.05 11.93 34.23
N ASP A 20 -10.86 12.83 35.18
CA ASP A 20 -10.31 14.18 34.92
C ASP A 20 -8.82 14.15 34.57
N LYS A 21 -8.04 13.27 35.19
CA LYS A 21 -6.62 13.10 34.83
C LYS A 21 -6.45 12.47 33.46
N THR A 22 -7.30 11.50 33.10
CA THR A 22 -7.25 10.83 31.79
C THR A 22 -7.76 11.74 30.66
N SER A 23 -8.77 12.57 30.90
CA SER A 23 -9.23 13.56 29.92
C SER A 23 -8.17 14.63 29.64
N LYS A 24 -7.50 15.16 30.67
CA LYS A 24 -6.40 16.13 30.51
C LYS A 24 -5.20 15.55 29.76
N ALA A 25 -4.77 14.33 30.10
CA ALA A 25 -3.68 13.66 29.39
C ALA A 25 -4.03 13.38 27.92
N LEU A 26 -5.31 13.11 27.63
CA LEU A 26 -5.81 12.94 26.27
C LEU A 26 -5.81 14.27 25.49
N GLU A 27 -6.23 15.37 26.11
CA GLU A 27 -6.22 16.71 25.48
C GLU A 27 -4.80 17.19 25.18
N GLU A 28 -3.85 17.01 26.11
CA GLU A 28 -2.44 17.32 25.91
C GLU A 28 -1.83 16.46 24.79
N GLY A 29 -2.19 15.17 24.73
CA GLY A 29 -1.79 14.27 23.65
C GLY A 29 -2.34 14.70 22.28
N ILE A 30 -3.59 15.14 22.22
CA ILE A 30 -4.22 15.66 20.99
C ILE A 30 -3.54 16.95 20.53
N GLN A 31 -3.20 17.85 21.45
CA GLN A 31 -2.50 19.10 21.11
C GLN A 31 -1.06 18.84 20.64
N ALA A 32 -0.33 17.94 21.31
CA ALA A 32 1.01 17.54 20.91
C ALA A 32 1.00 16.85 19.53
N ALA A 33 0.03 15.97 19.27
CA ALA A 33 -0.15 15.33 17.97
C ALA A 33 -0.51 16.35 16.87
N SER A 34 -1.40 17.29 17.15
CA SER A 34 -1.76 18.37 16.23
C SER A 34 -0.55 19.26 15.88
N TYR A 35 0.27 19.61 16.87
CA TYR A 35 1.50 20.38 16.66
C TYR A 35 2.56 19.58 15.88
N ALA A 36 2.71 18.29 16.15
CA ALA A 36 3.60 17.40 15.40
C ALA A 36 3.16 17.24 13.94
N VAL A 37 1.86 17.13 13.68
CA VAL A 37 1.29 17.06 12.32
C VAL A 37 1.45 18.41 11.60
N LYS A 38 1.19 19.53 12.26
CA LYS A 38 1.39 20.87 11.67
C LYS A 38 2.86 21.17 11.37
N SER A 39 3.76 20.87 12.29
CA SER A 39 5.20 21.07 12.06
C SER A 39 5.78 20.07 11.05
N GLY A 40 5.27 18.84 11.02
CA GLY A 40 5.60 17.84 10.00
C GLY A 40 5.14 18.23 8.60
N THR A 41 3.94 18.80 8.47
CA THR A 41 3.39 19.27 7.19
C THR A 41 4.11 20.52 6.67
N VAL A 42 4.51 21.45 7.54
CA VAL A 42 5.34 22.61 7.15
C VAL A 42 6.72 22.17 6.68
N LYS A 43 7.39 21.28 7.42
CA LYS A 43 8.71 20.72 7.03
C LYS A 43 8.63 19.89 5.75
N ALA A 44 7.54 19.16 5.54
CA ALA A 44 7.29 18.45 4.29
C ALA A 44 7.12 19.44 3.14
N ARG A 45 6.31 20.49 3.31
CA ARG A 45 6.08 21.53 2.29
C ARG A 45 7.36 22.27 1.90
N GLU A 46 8.23 22.59 2.85
CA GLU A 46 9.54 23.22 2.57
C GLU A 46 10.47 22.29 1.77
N LYS A 47 10.49 20.99 2.10
CA LYS A 47 11.25 19.99 1.33
C LYS A 47 10.71 19.83 -0.09
N TYR A 48 9.38 19.83 -0.26
CA TYR A 48 8.75 19.77 -1.58
C TYR A 48 9.00 21.04 -2.41
N ALA A 49 8.96 22.23 -1.80
CA ALA A 49 9.25 23.49 -2.48
C ALA A 49 10.71 23.54 -2.96
N LYS A 50 11.68 23.16 -2.11
CA LYS A 50 13.09 23.08 -2.49
C LYS A 50 13.37 22.02 -3.56
N ALA A 51 12.67 20.88 -3.53
CA ALA A 51 12.78 19.85 -4.56
C ALA A 51 12.21 20.32 -5.91
N MET A 52 11.10 21.06 -5.91
CA MET A 52 10.51 21.66 -7.12
C MET A 52 11.41 22.74 -7.72
N GLU A 53 12.00 23.61 -6.89
CA GLU A 53 12.93 24.65 -7.36
C GLU A 53 14.20 24.04 -7.97
N SER A 54 14.74 22.95 -7.39
CA SER A 54 15.85 22.20 -7.99
C SER A 54 15.47 21.47 -9.29
N SER A 55 14.20 21.07 -9.45
CA SER A 55 13.73 20.41 -10.67
C SER A 55 13.59 21.41 -11.81
N GLN A 56 13.14 22.64 -11.53
CA GLN A 56 12.97 23.69 -12.52
C GLN A 56 14.31 24.11 -13.12
N SER A 57 15.34 24.29 -12.28
CA SER A 57 16.67 24.71 -12.74
C SER A 57 17.39 23.65 -13.57
N VAL A 58 17.20 22.36 -13.28
CA VAL A 58 17.74 21.25 -14.10
C VAL A 58 17.04 21.17 -15.45
N ILE A 59 15.72 21.42 -15.50
CA ILE A 59 14.97 21.48 -16.77
C ILE A 59 15.46 22.67 -17.61
N ASP A 60 15.60 23.85 -17.02
CA ASP A 60 16.03 25.05 -17.76
C ASP A 60 17.48 24.93 -18.27
N THR A 61 18.37 24.36 -17.45
CA THR A 61 19.75 24.07 -17.86
C THR A 61 19.80 23.02 -18.97
N GLY A 62 18.94 22.01 -18.89
CA GLY A 62 18.76 21.01 -19.96
C GLY A 62 18.29 21.65 -21.26
N VAL A 63 17.23 22.47 -21.22
CA VAL A 63 16.69 23.18 -22.39
C VAL A 63 17.73 24.10 -23.01
N ALA A 64 18.54 24.80 -22.21
CA ALA A 64 19.63 25.65 -22.71
C ALA A 64 20.72 24.83 -23.44
N HIS A 65 21.13 23.68 -22.88
CA HIS A 65 22.07 22.77 -23.53
C HIS A 65 21.51 22.16 -24.82
N TYR A 66 20.22 21.80 -24.83
CA TYR A 66 19.54 21.31 -26.03
C TYR A 66 19.52 22.36 -27.14
N LYS A 67 19.13 23.60 -26.83
CA LYS A 67 19.13 24.70 -27.81
C LYS A 67 20.52 24.99 -28.37
N HIS A 68 21.55 24.96 -27.52
CA HIS A 68 22.92 25.17 -27.98
C HIS A 68 23.41 24.05 -28.90
N LEU A 69 23.08 22.79 -28.59
CA LEU A 69 23.38 21.65 -29.46
C LEU A 69 22.58 21.71 -30.76
N GLU A 70 21.32 22.13 -30.69
CA GLU A 70 20.44 22.31 -31.85
C GLU A 70 21.00 23.36 -32.82
N GLU A 71 21.40 24.53 -32.33
CA GLU A 71 22.04 25.58 -33.14
C GLU A 71 23.35 25.10 -33.78
N GLN A 72 24.21 24.41 -33.02
CA GLN A 72 25.46 23.86 -33.57
C GLN A 72 25.22 22.79 -34.64
N VAL A 73 24.18 21.96 -34.46
CA VAL A 73 23.81 20.93 -35.44
C VAL A 73 23.23 21.60 -36.68
N PHE A 74 22.32 22.57 -36.54
CA PHE A 74 21.73 23.28 -37.67
C PHE A 74 22.76 24.08 -38.46
N ASP A 75 23.71 24.75 -37.80
CA ASP A 75 24.78 25.47 -38.48
C ASP A 75 25.72 24.52 -39.22
N LYS A 76 26.09 23.39 -38.62
CA LYS A 76 26.88 22.35 -39.30
C LYS A 76 26.12 21.68 -40.43
N LEU A 77 24.81 21.48 -40.29
CA LEU A 77 23.96 20.94 -41.34
C LEU A 77 23.85 21.92 -42.50
N ARG A 78 23.66 23.21 -42.22
CA ARG A 78 23.57 24.29 -43.22
C ARG A 78 24.89 24.47 -43.96
N GLY A 79 26.01 24.43 -43.24
CA GLY A 79 27.35 24.40 -43.83
C GLY A 79 27.58 23.16 -44.67
N GLY A 80 27.18 21.98 -44.18
CA GLY A 80 27.26 20.72 -44.90
C GLY A 80 26.40 20.67 -46.17
N VAL A 81 25.22 21.31 -46.17
CA VAL A 81 24.37 21.47 -47.35
C VAL A 81 25.02 22.41 -48.37
N HIS A 82 25.70 23.46 -47.92
CA HIS A 82 26.44 24.35 -48.80
C HIS A 82 27.64 23.63 -49.46
N THR A 83 28.40 22.86 -48.70
CA THR A 83 29.50 22.02 -49.22
C THR A 83 28.98 20.87 -50.11
N ALA A 84 27.79 20.33 -49.82
CA ALA A 84 27.14 19.32 -50.66
C ALA A 84 26.67 19.88 -52.01
N ALA A 85 26.29 21.16 -52.07
CA ALA A 85 25.97 21.83 -53.32
C ALA A 85 27.21 22.00 -54.22
N GLU A 86 28.40 22.15 -53.63
CA GLU A 86 29.67 22.27 -54.36
C GLU A 86 30.22 20.90 -54.83
N HIS A 87 29.94 19.83 -54.07
CA HIS A 87 30.45 18.47 -54.33
C HIS A 87 29.32 17.43 -54.34
N GLN A 88 28.34 17.63 -55.23
CA GLN A 88 27.08 16.87 -55.27
C GLN A 88 27.28 15.35 -55.45
N THR A 89 28.23 14.91 -56.28
CA THR A 89 28.47 13.49 -56.55
C THR A 89 29.19 12.78 -55.39
N ALA A 90 30.14 13.45 -54.75
CA ALA A 90 30.88 12.93 -53.60
C ALA A 90 30.00 12.84 -52.33
N THR A 91 29.11 13.81 -52.14
CA THR A 91 28.18 13.80 -51.00
C THR A 91 27.04 12.80 -51.16
N ILE A 92 26.49 12.61 -52.36
CA ILE A 92 25.48 11.57 -52.62
C ILE A 92 26.06 10.17 -52.34
N THR A 93 27.27 9.89 -52.81
CA THR A 93 27.93 8.58 -52.57
C THR A 93 28.27 8.37 -51.10
N ALA A 94 28.78 9.39 -50.42
CA ALA A 94 29.06 9.33 -48.98
C ALA A 94 27.78 9.13 -48.15
N LEU A 95 26.70 9.88 -48.43
CA LEU A 95 25.40 9.74 -47.78
C LEU A 95 24.79 8.36 -48.02
N THR A 96 24.91 7.84 -49.23
CA THR A 96 24.41 6.49 -49.57
C THR A 96 25.18 5.41 -48.81
N GLY A 97 26.50 5.54 -48.70
CA GLY A 97 27.34 4.63 -47.90
C GLY A 97 27.01 4.67 -46.41
N LEU A 98 26.83 5.87 -45.85
CA LEU A 98 26.45 6.06 -44.45
C LEU A 98 25.03 5.54 -44.17
N ALA A 99 24.08 5.77 -45.07
CA ALA A 99 22.72 5.25 -44.98
C ALA A 99 22.72 3.71 -44.95
N LEU A 100 23.53 3.06 -45.80
CA LEU A 100 23.66 1.60 -45.82
C LEU A 100 24.21 1.03 -44.50
N LEU A 101 25.05 1.79 -43.80
CA LEU A 101 25.64 1.38 -42.53
C LEU A 101 24.69 1.58 -41.32
N ILE A 102 23.89 2.65 -41.36
CA ILE A 102 22.99 3.03 -40.27
C ILE A 102 21.67 2.23 -40.34
N LEU A 103 21.15 1.93 -41.53
CA LEU A 103 19.87 1.23 -41.66
C LEU A 103 19.96 -0.23 -41.18
N PRO A 104 19.02 -0.71 -40.33
CA PRO A 104 19.11 -2.02 -39.70
C PRO A 104 19.03 -3.21 -40.67
N GLY A 105 18.37 -3.05 -41.82
CA GLY A 105 18.29 -4.06 -42.89
C GLY A 105 19.63 -4.30 -43.60
N PRO A 106 20.18 -3.31 -44.32
CA PRO A 106 21.46 -3.44 -45.03
C PRO A 106 22.64 -3.72 -44.10
N ARG A 107 22.65 -3.16 -42.87
CA ARG A 107 23.63 -3.52 -41.84
C ARG A 107 23.64 -5.03 -41.54
N ARG A 108 22.46 -5.63 -41.34
CA ARG A 108 22.33 -7.06 -41.04
C ARG A 108 22.70 -7.92 -42.25
N PHE A 109 22.39 -7.46 -43.46
CA PHE A 109 22.79 -8.11 -44.71
C PHE A 109 24.31 -8.11 -44.90
N LEU A 110 24.96 -6.95 -44.74
CA LEU A 110 26.43 -6.82 -44.79
C LEU A 110 27.10 -7.68 -43.73
N TYR A 111 26.64 -7.62 -42.47
CA TYR A 111 27.22 -8.42 -41.39
C TYR A 111 27.14 -9.93 -41.63
N ARG A 112 26.03 -10.40 -42.22
CA ARG A 112 25.81 -11.81 -42.58
C ARG A 112 26.71 -12.25 -43.73
N HIS A 113 26.97 -11.38 -44.72
CA HIS A 113 27.68 -11.73 -45.95
C HIS A 113 29.19 -11.45 -45.94
N THR A 114 29.67 -10.45 -45.19
CA THR A 114 31.10 -10.07 -45.17
C THR A 114 31.79 -10.43 -43.85
N PHE A 115 31.19 -10.10 -42.71
CA PHE A 115 31.78 -10.38 -41.40
C PHE A 115 31.58 -11.84 -40.94
N GLY A 116 30.48 -12.48 -41.35
CA GLY A 116 30.22 -13.90 -41.04
C GLY A 116 31.25 -14.88 -41.63
N ARG A 117 31.91 -14.51 -42.73
CA ARG A 117 32.94 -15.35 -43.40
C ARG A 117 34.33 -15.21 -42.77
N LEU A 118 34.55 -14.18 -41.95
CA LEU A 118 35.83 -13.88 -41.29
C LEU A 118 35.88 -14.39 -39.84
N GLN A 119 34.76 -14.83 -39.28
CA GLN A 119 34.76 -15.49 -37.97
C GLN A 119 35.10 -16.97 -38.16
N SER A 120 36.15 -17.44 -37.48
CA SER A 120 36.47 -18.87 -37.45
C SER A 120 35.30 -19.63 -36.81
N GLU A 121 34.99 -20.81 -37.34
CA GLU A 121 33.97 -21.70 -36.77
C GLU A 121 34.26 -21.98 -35.29
N GLU A 122 35.54 -22.07 -34.92
CA GLU A 122 35.99 -22.22 -33.54
C GLU A 122 35.63 -21.04 -32.64
N ALA A 123 35.69 -19.79 -33.12
CA ALA A 123 35.33 -18.61 -32.32
C ALA A 123 33.82 -18.56 -32.06
N VAL A 124 33.01 -18.90 -33.07
CA VAL A 124 31.55 -19.00 -32.92
C VAL A 124 31.20 -20.13 -31.97
N PHE A 125 31.83 -21.30 -32.10
CA PHE A 125 31.61 -22.44 -31.23
C PHE A 125 32.00 -22.16 -29.77
N ARG A 126 33.17 -21.56 -29.51
CA ARG A 126 33.57 -21.13 -28.17
C ARG A 126 32.59 -20.12 -27.57
N SER A 127 32.11 -19.16 -28.37
CA SER A 127 31.10 -18.20 -27.91
C SER A 127 29.75 -18.87 -27.58
N ALA A 128 29.37 -19.90 -28.34
CA ALA A 128 28.17 -20.69 -28.08
C ALA A 128 28.33 -21.54 -26.81
N GLN A 129 29.51 -22.12 -26.57
CA GLN A 129 29.81 -22.92 -25.39
C GLN A 129 29.76 -22.06 -24.11
N VAL A 130 30.36 -20.86 -24.13
CA VAL A 130 30.27 -19.91 -23.01
C VAL A 130 28.82 -19.51 -22.75
N LYS A 131 28.04 -19.23 -23.81
CA LYS A 131 26.61 -18.94 -23.66
C LYS A 131 25.84 -20.12 -23.09
N GLN A 132 26.09 -21.34 -23.55
CA GLN A 132 25.46 -22.55 -23.02
C GLN A 132 25.74 -22.73 -21.52
N GLN A 133 26.99 -22.53 -21.09
CA GLN A 133 27.38 -22.61 -19.68
C GLN A 133 26.62 -21.56 -18.86
N SER A 134 26.61 -20.30 -19.31
CA SER A 134 25.89 -19.23 -18.62
C SER A 134 24.38 -19.47 -18.52
N ILE A 135 23.76 -20.05 -19.56
CA ILE A 135 22.34 -20.41 -19.56
C ILE A 135 22.09 -21.57 -18.59
N THR A 136 22.99 -22.56 -18.55
CA THR A 136 22.85 -23.72 -17.66
C THR A 136 22.96 -23.31 -16.20
N GLU A 137 23.89 -22.41 -15.87
CA GLU A 137 24.03 -21.83 -14.53
C GLU A 137 22.80 -21.02 -14.13
N ALA A 138 22.27 -20.18 -15.06
CA ALA A 138 21.05 -19.42 -14.84
C ALA A 138 19.86 -20.35 -14.58
N LEU A 139 19.67 -21.41 -15.39
CA LEU A 139 18.60 -22.38 -15.20
C LEU A 139 18.67 -23.09 -13.84
N HIS A 140 19.88 -23.44 -13.39
CA HIS A 140 20.06 -24.03 -12.06
C HIS A 140 19.70 -23.06 -10.93
N SER A 141 20.11 -21.79 -11.05
CA SER A 141 19.75 -20.74 -10.10
C SER A 141 18.23 -20.50 -10.07
N ASP A 142 17.62 -20.36 -11.24
CA ASP A 142 16.19 -20.11 -11.40
C ASP A 142 15.35 -21.28 -10.86
N ALA A 143 15.78 -22.53 -11.08
CA ALA A 143 15.13 -23.71 -10.52
C ALA A 143 15.16 -23.72 -8.99
N ALA A 144 16.29 -23.36 -8.39
CA ALA A 144 16.43 -23.26 -6.94
C ALA A 144 15.59 -22.11 -6.35
N GLU A 145 15.51 -20.97 -7.04
CA GLU A 145 14.66 -19.85 -6.64
C GLU A 145 13.17 -20.20 -6.77
N ALA A 146 12.76 -20.82 -7.87
CA ALA A 146 11.41 -21.30 -8.08
C ALA A 146 10.98 -22.27 -6.96
N GLN A 147 11.83 -23.22 -6.58
CA GLN A 147 11.53 -24.13 -5.48
C GLN A 147 11.34 -23.40 -4.14
N LYS A 148 12.18 -22.39 -3.84
CA LYS A 148 12.02 -21.55 -2.64
C LYS A 148 10.71 -20.76 -2.67
N LEU A 149 10.33 -20.20 -3.82
CA LEU A 149 9.08 -19.46 -3.97
C LEU A 149 7.86 -20.37 -3.79
N LEU A 150 7.88 -21.59 -4.36
CA LEU A 150 6.81 -22.57 -4.17
C LEU A 150 6.66 -23.00 -2.71
N GLN A 151 7.77 -23.21 -2.00
CA GLN A 151 7.72 -23.51 -0.56
C GLN A 151 7.14 -22.34 0.25
N ARG A 152 7.52 -21.10 -0.08
CA ARG A 152 6.95 -19.90 0.56
C ARG A 152 5.47 -19.74 0.27
N GLN A 153 5.03 -20.02 -0.95
CA GLN A 153 3.62 -20.01 -1.34
C GLN A 153 2.84 -21.06 -0.54
N ALA A 154 3.29 -22.31 -0.51
CA ALA A 154 2.61 -23.38 0.22
C ALA A 154 2.49 -23.07 1.73
N ALA A 155 3.54 -22.49 2.33
CA ALA A 155 3.48 -22.04 3.71
C ALA A 155 2.48 -20.88 3.92
N ALA A 156 2.42 -19.92 2.99
CA ALA A 156 1.47 -18.81 3.03
C ALA A 156 0.02 -19.28 2.87
N GLU A 157 -0.24 -20.24 1.97
CA GLU A 157 -1.55 -20.86 1.78
C GLU A 157 -2.02 -21.58 3.06
N ALA A 158 -1.14 -22.38 3.68
CA ALA A 158 -1.47 -23.05 4.93
C ALA A 158 -1.79 -22.07 6.07
N GLN A 159 -1.05 -20.95 6.16
CA GLN A 159 -1.33 -19.89 7.14
C GLN A 159 -2.64 -19.16 6.84
N TYR A 160 -2.93 -18.90 5.56
CA TYR A 160 -4.16 -18.27 5.11
C TYR A 160 -5.37 -19.13 5.47
N ASP A 161 -5.34 -20.43 5.17
CA ASP A 161 -6.43 -21.37 5.47
C ASP A 161 -6.70 -21.45 6.98
N GLN A 162 -5.64 -21.52 7.78
CA GLN A 162 -5.77 -21.48 9.24
C GLN A 162 -6.37 -20.16 9.73
N GLY A 163 -5.95 -19.02 9.15
CA GLY A 163 -6.51 -17.71 9.43
C GLY A 163 -8.00 -17.63 9.08
N LEU A 164 -8.39 -18.16 7.92
CA LEU A 164 -9.77 -18.20 7.45
C LEU A 164 -10.65 -19.06 8.35
N GLN A 165 -10.17 -20.24 8.75
CA GLN A 165 -10.88 -21.10 9.71
C GLN A 165 -11.10 -20.40 11.06
N LYS A 166 -10.09 -19.69 11.58
CA LYS A 166 -10.21 -18.89 12.80
C LYS A 166 -11.25 -17.78 12.64
N LEU A 167 -11.27 -17.06 11.52
CA LEU A 167 -12.26 -16.03 11.23
C LEU A 167 -13.68 -16.59 11.12
N GLN A 168 -13.86 -17.76 10.51
CA GLN A 168 -15.16 -18.42 10.46
C GLN A 168 -15.62 -18.87 11.85
N ALA A 169 -14.71 -19.39 12.68
CA ALA A 169 -15.02 -19.75 14.06
C ALA A 169 -15.44 -18.53 14.89
N THR A 170 -14.72 -17.42 14.80
CA THR A 170 -15.09 -16.17 15.50
C THR A 170 -16.40 -15.60 14.99
N ALA A 171 -16.67 -15.66 13.68
CA ALA A 171 -17.96 -15.24 13.10
C ALA A 171 -19.13 -16.07 13.67
N ARG A 172 -18.98 -17.39 13.78
CA ARG A 172 -19.99 -18.27 14.42
C ARG A 172 -20.21 -17.90 15.88
N GLN A 173 -19.13 -17.64 16.63
CA GLN A 173 -19.21 -17.22 18.03
C GLN A 173 -19.91 -15.86 18.18
N LEU A 174 -19.56 -14.87 17.36
CA LEU A 174 -20.21 -13.56 17.33
C LEU A 174 -21.70 -13.67 17.01
N ARG A 175 -22.07 -14.51 16.04
CA ARG A 175 -23.48 -14.75 15.67
C ARG A 175 -24.26 -15.38 16.83
N SER A 176 -23.68 -16.36 17.50
CA SER A 176 -24.28 -17.00 18.69
C SER A 176 -24.44 -16.00 19.83
N LEU A 177 -23.40 -15.20 20.12
CA LEU A 177 -23.45 -14.17 21.14
C LEU A 177 -24.50 -13.10 20.82
N SER A 178 -24.57 -12.62 19.58
CA SER A 178 -25.59 -11.67 19.12
C SER A 178 -27.01 -12.23 19.31
N SER A 179 -27.22 -13.52 19.05
CA SER A 179 -28.50 -14.19 19.30
C SER A 179 -28.85 -14.24 20.80
N LYS A 180 -27.86 -14.56 21.66
CA LYS A 180 -28.04 -14.55 23.12
C LYS A 180 -28.37 -13.15 23.64
N VAL A 181 -27.66 -12.13 23.17
CA VAL A 181 -27.92 -10.73 23.54
C VAL A 181 -29.29 -10.27 23.04
N LYS A 182 -29.73 -10.71 21.86
CA LYS A 182 -31.10 -10.47 21.37
C LYS A 182 -32.15 -11.11 22.30
N ALA A 183 -31.89 -12.32 22.79
CA ALA A 183 -32.79 -12.98 23.72
C ALA A 183 -32.88 -12.22 25.05
N THR A 184 -31.75 -11.77 25.61
CA THR A 184 -31.73 -10.98 26.86
C THR A 184 -32.35 -9.60 26.67
N GLU A 185 -32.10 -8.91 25.56
CA GLU A 185 -32.77 -7.67 25.14
C GLU A 185 -34.29 -7.88 25.15
N SER A 186 -34.78 -8.91 24.46
CA SER A 186 -36.22 -9.19 24.38
C SER A 186 -36.85 -9.55 25.73
N ALA A 187 -36.12 -10.24 26.61
CA ALA A 187 -36.57 -10.56 27.96
C ALA A 187 -36.66 -9.30 28.83
N ALA A 188 -35.65 -8.42 28.77
CA ALA A 188 -35.65 -7.15 29.47
C ALA A 188 -36.78 -6.23 28.98
N GLU A 189 -37.02 -6.14 27.67
CA GLU A 189 -38.14 -5.39 27.11
C GLU A 189 -39.51 -5.93 27.56
N ARG A 190 -39.66 -7.26 27.64
CA ARG A 190 -40.88 -7.89 28.17
C ARG A 190 -41.09 -7.52 29.64
N LEU A 191 -40.05 -7.58 30.47
CA LEU A 191 -40.12 -7.18 31.88
C LEU A 191 -40.49 -5.70 32.04
N VAL A 192 -39.92 -4.81 31.22
CA VAL A 192 -40.29 -3.37 31.21
C VAL A 192 -41.77 -3.18 30.86
N LYS A 193 -42.32 -3.99 29.94
CA LYS A 193 -43.74 -3.96 29.58
C LYS A 193 -44.61 -4.44 30.75
N THR A 194 -44.26 -5.56 31.39
CA THR A 194 -45.01 -6.07 32.56
C THR A 194 -44.96 -5.08 33.73
N LEU A 195 -43.80 -4.49 34.04
CA LEU A 195 -43.66 -3.50 35.12
C LEU A 195 -44.42 -2.19 34.85
N ARG A 196 -44.83 -1.93 33.59
CA ARG A 196 -45.66 -0.77 33.27
C ARG A 196 -47.09 -0.89 33.82
N GLU A 197 -47.55 -2.10 34.08
CA GLU A 197 -48.91 -2.36 34.57
C GLU A 197 -49.03 -2.18 36.11
N LEU A 198 -47.90 -2.09 36.82
CA LEU A 198 -47.87 -1.93 38.28
C LEU A 198 -47.61 -0.46 38.69
N PRO A 199 -48.47 0.17 39.53
CA PRO A 199 -48.30 1.54 39.97
C PRO A 199 -47.37 1.73 41.20
N SER A 200 -46.64 0.69 41.64
CA SER A 200 -45.78 0.78 42.84
C SER A 200 -44.48 1.53 42.58
N LYS A 201 -43.95 2.23 43.61
CA LYS A 201 -42.68 2.98 43.52
C LYS A 201 -41.48 2.07 43.20
N GLU A 202 -41.47 0.86 43.76
CA GLU A 202 -40.44 -0.15 43.49
C GLU A 202 -40.50 -0.66 42.05
N ALA A 203 -41.69 -0.86 41.49
CA ALA A 203 -41.86 -1.24 40.08
C ALA A 203 -41.37 -0.13 39.13
N LEU A 204 -41.56 1.15 39.50
CA LEU A 204 -41.04 2.28 38.72
C LEU A 204 -39.50 2.31 38.70
N ALA A 205 -38.86 2.11 39.86
CA ALA A 205 -37.40 2.06 39.96
C ALA A 205 -36.84 0.89 39.12
N LEU A 206 -37.41 -0.32 39.29
CA LEU A 206 -36.99 -1.51 38.55
C LEU A 206 -37.24 -1.37 37.04
N ARG A 207 -38.32 -0.70 36.63
CA ARG A 207 -38.60 -0.40 35.22
C ARG A 207 -37.52 0.49 34.61
N SER A 208 -37.07 1.51 35.34
CA SER A 208 -36.01 2.41 34.86
C SER A 208 -34.68 1.66 34.67
N GLU A 209 -34.33 0.80 35.62
CA GLU A 209 -33.12 -0.02 35.57
C GLU A 209 -33.18 -1.09 34.45
N MET A 210 -34.33 -1.75 34.28
CA MET A 210 -34.51 -2.72 33.21
C MET A 210 -34.55 -2.06 31.82
N ALA A 211 -35.07 -0.84 31.71
CA ALA A 211 -35.05 -0.08 30.47
C ALA A 211 -33.63 0.35 30.08
N THR A 212 -32.80 0.76 31.04
CA THR A 212 -31.39 1.08 30.76
C THR A 212 -30.60 -0.17 30.36
N LYS A 213 -30.82 -1.31 31.03
CA LYS A 213 -30.23 -2.60 30.65
C LYS A 213 -30.67 -3.08 29.27
N ALA A 214 -31.94 -2.91 28.90
CA ALA A 214 -32.44 -3.23 27.56
C ALA A 214 -31.78 -2.35 26.48
N ALA A 215 -31.67 -1.04 26.74
CA ALA A 215 -31.00 -0.12 25.84
C ALA A 215 -29.50 -0.46 25.65
N ALA A 216 -28.81 -0.81 26.75
CA ALA A 216 -27.41 -1.25 26.71
C ALA A 216 -27.25 -2.56 25.90
N ALA A 217 -28.12 -3.55 26.11
CA ALA A 217 -28.10 -4.81 25.36
C ALA A 217 -28.33 -4.58 23.86
N LYS A 218 -29.26 -3.69 23.50
CA LYS A 218 -29.51 -3.29 22.10
C LYS A 218 -28.28 -2.64 21.46
N GLN A 219 -27.58 -1.76 22.18
CA GLN A 219 -26.35 -1.12 21.69
C GLN A 219 -25.22 -2.15 21.51
N GLN A 220 -25.05 -3.07 22.45
CA GLN A 220 -24.08 -4.17 22.36
C GLN A 220 -24.37 -5.06 21.15
N ARG A 221 -25.63 -5.44 20.93
CA ARG A 221 -26.04 -6.22 19.76
C ARG A 221 -25.72 -5.51 18.45
N ALA A 222 -26.03 -4.22 18.33
CA ALA A 222 -25.70 -3.44 17.14
C ALA A 222 -24.19 -3.38 16.88
N ALA A 223 -23.36 -3.31 17.93
CA ALA A 223 -21.91 -3.38 17.80
C ALA A 223 -21.44 -4.76 17.31
N LEU A 224 -22.00 -5.85 17.84
CA LEU A 224 -21.70 -7.23 17.41
C LEU A 224 -22.10 -7.46 15.94
N GLU A 225 -23.27 -6.99 15.53
CA GLU A 225 -23.75 -7.09 14.14
C GLU A 225 -22.85 -6.31 13.16
N ARG A 226 -22.33 -5.14 13.56
CA ARG A 226 -21.34 -4.39 12.75
C ARG A 226 -20.04 -5.16 12.55
N GLN A 227 -19.53 -5.80 13.61
CA GLN A 227 -18.32 -6.62 13.51
C GLN A 227 -18.55 -7.86 12.63
N LEU A 228 -19.70 -8.51 12.76
CA LEU A 228 -20.11 -9.62 11.88
C LEU A 228 -20.19 -9.17 10.41
N TRP A 229 -20.75 -7.98 10.16
CA TRP A 229 -20.80 -7.42 8.81
C TRP A 229 -19.40 -7.14 8.25
N ALA A 230 -18.48 -6.63 9.08
CA ALA A 230 -17.10 -6.40 8.67
C ALA A 230 -16.37 -7.70 8.27
N ILE A 231 -16.67 -8.82 8.92
CA ILE A 231 -16.12 -10.15 8.58
C ILE A 231 -16.75 -10.65 7.27
N THR A 232 -18.08 -10.61 7.16
CA THR A 232 -18.81 -11.13 5.98
C THR A 232 -18.59 -10.31 4.71
N LYS A 233 -18.37 -8.99 4.82
CA LYS A 233 -18.01 -8.12 3.68
C LYS A 233 -16.75 -8.59 2.95
N ARG A 234 -15.84 -9.28 3.65
CA ARG A 234 -14.60 -9.81 3.08
C ARG A 234 -14.80 -11.15 2.34
N GLY A 235 -16.04 -11.60 2.13
CA GLY A 235 -16.37 -12.83 1.41
C GLY A 235 -16.31 -14.09 2.26
N ILE A 236 -16.41 -13.96 3.59
CA ILE A 236 -16.39 -15.06 4.58
C ILE A 236 -17.79 -15.38 5.07
#